data_AF-A0A730MLI0-F1
#
_entry.id   AF-A0A730MLI0-F1
#
_cell.length_a   1.000
_cell.length_b   1.000
_cell.length_c   1.000
_cell.angle_alpha   90.00
_cell.angle_beta   90.00
_cell.angle_gamma   90.00
#
_symmetry.space_group_name_H-M   'P 1'
#
loop_
_entity.id
_entity.type
_entity.pdbx_description
1 polymer ?
#
loop_
_entity_poly.entity_id
_entity_poly.type
_entity_poly.pdbx_seq_one_letter_code
_entity_poly.pdbx_strand_id
1 'polypeptide(L)'
;MPFMQQDPRRLVWQQNDRYLWIEPWGENSLRVRSGRHLPVMRNEDWALTEPVAESQCHIDYEHHQATLTNGKIIAIVNQKGQVTFYRHPHKPLLQEFWRLRGEIGEDESSHGQYVSALNLEGREFRPIQGGKYSLKARFEATEGEKIYGMGQYQQANLDLKG
;
A
#
# COMPACT_ATOMS: atom_id res chain seq x y z
N MET A 1 -5.54 18.70 -3.34
CA MET A 1 -4.93 17.65 -2.49
C MET A 1 -5.38 16.29 -3.00
N PRO A 2 -4.52 15.25 -3.01
CA PRO A 2 -4.84 13.95 -3.63
C PRO A 2 -5.73 13.05 -2.76
N PHE A 3 -6.08 13.47 -1.55
CA PHE A 3 -6.95 12.73 -0.65
C PHE A 3 -8.42 13.11 -0.86
N MET A 4 -9.28 12.10 -0.97
CA MET A 4 -10.73 12.28 -1.08
C MET A 4 -11.42 11.81 0.20
N GLN A 5 -12.24 12.67 0.80
CA GLN A 5 -12.94 12.38 2.06
C GLN A 5 -14.42 12.08 1.76
N GLN A 6 -14.70 10.88 1.27
CA GLN A 6 -16.06 10.45 0.89
C GLN A 6 -16.68 9.50 1.92
N ASP A 7 -15.86 8.77 2.67
CA ASP A 7 -16.28 7.76 3.63
C ASP A 7 -15.39 7.90 4.88
N PRO A 8 -15.96 8.07 6.09
CA PRO A 8 -15.19 8.22 7.32
C PRO A 8 -14.36 6.98 7.69
N ARG A 9 -14.62 5.82 7.07
CA ARG A 9 -13.92 4.55 7.32
C ARG A 9 -12.94 4.16 6.24
N ARG A 10 -12.84 4.92 5.13
CA ARG A 10 -11.97 4.59 4.01
C ARG A 10 -11.04 5.76 3.68
N LEU A 11 -9.74 5.49 3.79
CA LEU A 11 -8.71 6.38 3.26
C LEU A 11 -8.69 6.20 1.74
N VAL A 12 -9.04 7.27 1.03
CA VAL A 12 -8.99 7.31 -0.44
C VAL A 12 -7.94 8.30 -0.90
N TRP A 13 -6.98 7.81 -1.68
CA TRP A 13 -6.01 8.61 -2.41
C TRP A 13 -6.23 8.44 -3.91
N GLN A 14 -6.22 9.56 -4.64
CA GLN A 14 -6.34 9.60 -6.09
C GLN A 14 -5.39 10.65 -6.68
N GLN A 15 -4.66 10.24 -7.71
CA GLN A 15 -3.88 11.14 -8.54
C GLN A 15 -3.88 10.65 -9.99
N ASN A 16 -4.25 11.53 -10.91
CA ASN A 16 -4.43 11.21 -12.33
C ASN A 16 -5.38 10.01 -12.48
N ASP A 17 -4.88 8.94 -13.08
CA ASP A 17 -5.60 7.70 -13.34
C ASP A 17 -5.45 6.65 -12.23
N ARG A 18 -4.69 6.95 -11.17
CA ARG A 18 -4.36 6.02 -10.09
C ARG A 18 -5.27 6.21 -8.89
N TYR A 19 -5.73 5.09 -8.35
CA TYR A 19 -6.60 5.02 -7.18
C TYR A 19 -6.00 4.11 -6.11
N LEU A 20 -6.17 4.49 -4.84
CA LEU A 20 -5.80 3.70 -3.68
C LEU A 20 -6.88 3.84 -2.61
N TRP A 21 -7.44 2.71 -2.19
CA TRP A 21 -8.41 2.58 -1.10
C TRP A 21 -7.80 1.73 0.01
N ILE A 22 -7.87 2.23 1.25
CA ILE A 22 -7.50 1.50 2.45
C ILE A 22 -8.66 1.63 3.44
N GLU A 23 -9.15 0.50 3.96
CA GLU A 23 -10.26 0.46 4.92
C GLU A 23 -10.10 -0.70 5.91
N PRO A 24 -10.73 -0.64 7.09
CA PRO A 24 -10.68 -1.74 8.05
C PRO A 24 -11.42 -2.97 7.50
N TRP A 25 -10.88 -4.17 7.78
CA TRP A 25 -11.53 -5.44 7.46
C TRP A 25 -11.34 -6.42 8.62
N GLY A 26 -12.11 -6.20 9.69
CA GLY A 26 -11.93 -6.86 10.99
C GLY A 26 -10.98 -6.12 11.93
N GLU A 27 -10.82 -6.64 13.15
CA GLU A 27 -9.95 -6.04 14.16
C GLU A 27 -8.47 -6.13 13.72
N ASN A 28 -7.70 -5.06 13.96
CA ASN A 28 -6.26 -5.02 13.68
C ASN A 28 -5.87 -5.34 12.21
N SER A 29 -6.81 -5.15 11.27
CA SER A 29 -6.68 -5.64 9.89
C SER A 29 -7.12 -4.59 8.87
N LEU A 30 -6.42 -4.48 7.75
CA LEU A 30 -6.75 -3.54 6.67
C LEU A 30 -6.91 -4.27 5.34
N ARG A 31 -7.88 -3.83 4.54
CA ARG A 31 -8.00 -4.19 3.13
C ARG A 31 -7.47 -3.05 2.27
N VAL A 32 -6.51 -3.38 1.42
CA VAL A 32 -5.85 -2.43 0.51
C VAL A 32 -6.24 -2.77 -0.91
N ARG A 33 -6.72 -1.78 -1.67
CA ARG A 33 -7.08 -1.95 -3.07
C ARG A 33 -6.54 -0.79 -3.88
N SER A 34 -5.97 -1.08 -5.04
CA SER A 34 -5.46 -0.06 -5.95
C SER A 34 -5.81 -0.43 -7.38
N GLY A 35 -5.93 0.58 -8.23
CA GLY A 35 -6.33 0.41 -9.62
C GLY A 35 -5.94 1.58 -10.50
N ARG A 36 -6.02 1.36 -11.82
CA ARG A 36 -5.80 2.36 -12.85
C ARG A 36 -6.96 2.42 -13.84
N HIS A 37 -7.30 3.63 -14.30
CA HIS A 37 -8.32 3.87 -15.31
C HIS A 37 -9.69 3.22 -14.98
N LEU A 38 -10.08 3.22 -13.71
CA LEU A 38 -11.35 2.66 -13.26
C LEU A 38 -12.40 3.78 -13.12
N PRO A 39 -13.61 3.63 -13.70
CA PRO A 39 -14.70 4.56 -13.42
C PRO A 39 -15.23 4.39 -11.98
N VAL A 40 -15.17 3.16 -11.46
CA VAL A 40 -15.52 2.78 -10.08
C VAL A 40 -14.55 1.70 -9.61
N MET A 41 -14.15 1.77 -8.34
CA MET A 41 -13.29 0.75 -7.74
C MET A 41 -14.02 -0.60 -7.70
N ARG A 42 -13.36 -1.65 -8.17
CA ARG A 42 -13.98 -2.98 -8.15
C ARG A 42 -14.05 -3.54 -6.73
N ASN A 43 -15.12 -4.28 -6.45
CA ASN A 43 -15.46 -4.75 -5.10
C ASN A 43 -15.55 -6.29 -5.00
N GLU A 44 -14.79 -7.03 -5.80
CA GLU A 44 -14.74 -8.50 -5.64
C GLU A 44 -13.92 -8.89 -4.40
N ASP A 45 -14.51 -9.71 -3.54
CA ASP A 45 -13.93 -10.12 -2.26
C ASP A 45 -12.97 -11.31 -2.35
N TRP A 46 -13.09 -12.12 -3.40
CA TRP A 46 -12.28 -13.33 -3.59
C TRP A 46 -12.33 -14.24 -2.35
N ALA A 47 -11.23 -14.35 -1.61
CA ALA A 47 -11.13 -15.17 -0.40
C ALA A 47 -11.62 -14.45 0.87
N LEU A 48 -11.96 -13.16 0.81
CA LEU A 48 -12.46 -12.38 1.95
C LEU A 48 -13.97 -12.61 2.16
N THR A 49 -14.40 -13.87 2.24
CA THR A 49 -15.82 -14.25 2.31
C THR A 49 -16.39 -14.29 3.73
N GLU A 50 -15.53 -14.35 4.74
CA GLU A 50 -15.97 -14.43 6.13
C GLU A 50 -16.51 -13.07 6.61
N PRO A 51 -17.66 -13.05 7.30
CA PRO A 51 -18.16 -11.83 7.92
C PRO A 51 -17.19 -11.39 9.01
N VAL A 52 -16.69 -10.17 8.89
CA VAL A 52 -15.81 -9.57 9.88
C VAL A 52 -16.60 -8.63 10.79
N ALA A 53 -16.29 -8.66 12.09
CA ALA A 53 -16.85 -7.70 13.03
C ALA A 53 -16.49 -6.27 12.59
N GLU A 54 -17.41 -5.34 12.77
CA GLU A 54 -17.10 -3.94 12.54
C GLU A 54 -15.99 -3.48 13.48
N SER A 55 -15.03 -2.76 12.92
CA SER A 55 -13.97 -2.14 13.70
C SER A 55 -14.06 -0.63 13.58
N GLN A 56 -13.88 0.05 14.71
CA GLN A 56 -13.78 1.50 14.76
C GLN A 56 -12.37 1.90 14.31
N CYS A 57 -12.26 2.40 13.09
CA CYS A 57 -11.03 3.02 12.59
C CYS A 57 -11.07 4.53 12.73
N HIS A 58 -9.90 5.14 12.79
CA HIS A 58 -9.71 6.59 12.78
C HIS A 58 -8.86 6.99 11.59
N ILE A 59 -9.19 8.10 10.93
CA ILE A 59 -8.43 8.64 9.81
C ILE A 59 -8.06 10.08 10.11
N ASP A 60 -6.76 10.33 10.22
CA ASP A 60 -6.18 11.66 10.39
C ASP A 60 -5.63 12.16 9.06
N TYR A 61 -6.04 13.37 8.67
CA TYR A 61 -5.52 14.04 7.48
C TYR A 61 -4.62 15.20 7.91
N GLU A 62 -3.33 15.05 7.66
CA GLU A 62 -2.32 16.08 7.89
C GLU A 62 -1.94 16.75 6.56
N HIS A 63 -1.14 17.81 6.62
CA HIS A 63 -0.83 18.62 5.43
C HIS A 63 -0.17 17.81 4.30
N HIS A 64 0.66 16.80 4.64
CA HIS A 64 1.45 16.02 3.68
C HIS A 64 1.16 14.51 3.66
N GLN A 65 0.22 14.03 4.49
CA GLN A 65 -0.10 12.61 4.59
C GLN A 65 -1.49 12.37 5.18
N ALA A 66 -1.99 11.16 5.02
CA ALA A 66 -3.17 10.66 5.71
C ALA A 66 -2.80 9.37 6.47
N THR A 67 -3.28 9.25 7.69
CA THR A 67 -3.01 8.13 8.59
C THR A 67 -4.32 7.43 8.92
N LEU A 68 -4.45 6.15 8.61
CA LEU A 68 -5.58 5.31 9.01
C LEU A 68 -5.11 4.36 10.13
N THR A 69 -5.79 4.42 11.27
CA THR A 69 -5.55 3.54 12.42
C THR A 69 -6.74 2.61 12.63
N ASN A 70 -6.49 1.31 12.69
CA ASN A 70 -7.49 0.28 13.03
C ASN A 70 -6.94 -0.65 14.11
N GLY A 71 -7.30 -0.41 15.38
CA GLY A 71 -6.71 -1.14 16.50
C GLY A 71 -5.18 -0.96 16.54
N LYS A 72 -4.43 -2.06 16.37
CA LYS A 72 -2.97 -2.11 16.40
C LYS A 72 -2.30 -1.84 15.06
N ILE A 73 -3.02 -1.83 13.94
CA ILE A 73 -2.44 -1.60 12.62
C ILE A 73 -2.69 -0.16 12.18
N ILE A 74 -1.65 0.45 11.64
CA ILE A 74 -1.65 1.83 11.15
C ILE A 74 -1.16 1.81 9.71
N ALA A 75 -1.84 2.52 8.80
CA ALA A 75 -1.39 2.77 7.44
C ALA A 75 -1.19 4.27 7.25
N ILE A 76 0.01 4.67 6.82
CA ILE A 76 0.34 6.06 6.47
C ILE A 76 0.49 6.15 4.96
N VAL A 77 -0.24 7.07 4.34
CA VAL A 77 -0.19 7.38 2.91
C VAL A 77 0.28 8.81 2.73
N ASN A 78 1.40 9.04 2.05
CA ASN A 78 1.88 10.39 1.78
C ASN A 78 1.19 11.02 0.55
N GLN A 79 1.46 12.31 0.28
CA GLN A 79 0.92 13.00 -0.89
C GLN A 79 1.23 12.31 -2.23
N LYS A 80 2.37 11.63 -2.36
CA LYS A 80 2.77 10.87 -3.56
C LYS A 80 2.06 9.50 -3.66
N GLY A 81 1.19 9.15 -2.70
CA GLY A 81 0.43 7.89 -2.68
C GLY A 81 1.25 6.68 -2.23
N GLN A 82 2.40 6.89 -1.61
CA GLN A 82 3.27 5.83 -1.10
C GLN A 82 2.76 5.38 0.26
N VAL A 83 2.69 4.08 0.49
CA VAL A 83 2.09 3.49 1.69
C VAL A 83 3.13 2.82 2.58
N THR A 84 3.03 3.07 3.88
CA THR A 84 3.78 2.33 4.90
C THR A 84 2.85 1.87 6.01
N PHE A 85 2.99 0.62 6.42
CA PHE A 85 2.21 0.00 7.48
C PHE A 85 3.04 -0.14 8.75
N TYR A 86 2.40 0.09 9.89
CA TYR A 86 3.02 0.02 11.21
C TYR A 86 2.15 -0.78 12.17
N ARG A 87 2.81 -1.45 13.11
CA ARG A 87 2.20 -1.88 14.38
C ARG A 87 2.54 -0.91 15.52
N HIS A 88 3.74 -0.34 15.45
CA HIS A 88 4.26 0.67 16.36
C HIS A 88 4.89 1.79 15.53
N PRO A 89 4.77 3.07 15.94
CA PRO A 89 5.22 4.21 15.12
C PRO A 89 6.71 4.17 14.72
N HIS A 90 7.55 3.52 15.52
CA HIS A 90 9.01 3.59 15.36
C HIS A 90 9.61 2.54 14.43
N LYS A 91 8.85 1.50 14.03
CA LYS A 91 9.34 0.45 13.14
C LYS A 91 8.27 0.07 12.11
N PRO A 92 8.51 0.31 10.81
CA PRO A 92 7.63 -0.18 9.75
C PRO A 92 7.44 -1.69 9.86
N LEU A 93 6.19 -2.14 9.73
CA LEU A 93 5.84 -3.54 9.56
C LEU A 93 6.01 -3.95 8.09
N LEU A 94 5.56 -3.11 7.17
CA LEU A 94 5.66 -3.33 5.73
C LEU A 94 5.68 -1.98 5.03
N GLN A 95 6.61 -1.78 4.11
CA GLN A 95 6.80 -0.51 3.41
C GLN A 95 6.85 -0.77 1.91
N GLU A 96 6.13 0.03 1.12
CA GLU A 96 6.22 -0.09 -0.33
C GLU A 96 7.60 0.31 -0.85
N PHE A 97 8.07 -0.44 -1.85
CA PHE A 97 9.34 -0.16 -2.53
C PHE A 97 9.09 0.77 -3.70
N TRP A 98 9.62 1.99 -3.63
CA TRP A 98 9.57 2.97 -4.73
C TRP A 98 10.98 3.36 -5.14
N ARG A 99 11.26 3.45 -6.44
CA ARG A 99 12.51 3.96 -6.99
C ARG A 99 12.17 4.87 -8.16
N LEU A 100 11.81 6.12 -7.88
CA LEU A 100 11.40 7.11 -8.89
C LEU A 100 12.43 8.22 -8.99
N ARG A 101 12.56 8.85 -10.16
CA ARG A 101 13.44 10.00 -10.30
C ARG A 101 12.90 11.15 -9.45
N GLY A 102 13.78 11.83 -8.70
CA GLY A 102 13.44 13.06 -8.00
C GLY A 102 13.07 14.16 -8.99
N GLU A 103 12.39 15.19 -8.52
CA GLU A 103 12.10 16.34 -9.37
C GLU A 103 13.37 17.21 -9.56
N ILE A 104 13.52 17.81 -10.74
CA ILE A 104 14.65 18.69 -11.04
C ILE A 104 14.51 19.94 -10.16
N GLY A 105 15.46 20.16 -9.25
CA GLY A 105 15.45 21.29 -8.31
C GLY A 105 15.01 20.94 -6.88
N GLU A 106 14.66 19.68 -6.59
CA GLU A 106 14.58 19.19 -5.21
C GLU A 106 16.00 19.07 -4.63
N ASP A 107 16.20 19.58 -3.41
CA ASP A 107 17.49 19.53 -2.70
C ASP A 107 17.97 18.08 -2.51
N GLU A 108 19.26 17.80 -2.65
CA GLU A 108 19.79 16.43 -2.56
C GLU A 108 19.53 15.81 -1.17
N SER A 109 19.39 16.66 -0.15
CA SER A 109 18.99 16.31 1.22
C SER A 109 17.53 15.83 1.32
N SER A 110 16.68 16.17 0.34
CA SER A 110 15.27 15.78 0.23
C SER A 110 15.08 14.48 -0.54
N HIS A 111 16.16 13.88 -1.04
CA HIS A 111 16.15 12.56 -1.65
C HIS A 111 15.98 11.48 -0.57
N GLY A 112 14.74 11.25 -0.16
CA GLY A 112 14.39 10.07 0.63
C GLY A 112 14.80 8.78 -0.08
N GLN A 113 14.81 7.66 0.63
CA GLN A 113 15.20 6.32 0.14
C GLN A 113 14.54 5.86 -1.18
N TYR A 114 13.52 6.58 -1.65
CA TYR A 114 12.77 6.31 -2.87
C TYR A 114 13.31 6.98 -4.13
N VAL A 115 14.30 7.87 -4.03
CA VAL A 115 14.85 8.57 -5.20
C VAL A 115 15.87 7.70 -5.93
N SER A 116 15.61 7.40 -7.20
CA SER A 116 16.49 6.59 -8.04
C SER A 116 16.10 6.68 -9.52
N ALA A 117 17.09 6.54 -10.41
CA ALA A 117 16.87 6.53 -11.86
C ALA A 117 16.22 5.23 -12.40
N LEU A 118 15.97 4.23 -11.54
CA LEU A 118 15.43 2.92 -11.95
C LEU A 118 13.97 2.96 -12.42
N ASN A 119 13.22 3.99 -12.03
CA ASN A 119 11.81 4.19 -12.40
C ASN A 119 10.89 2.98 -12.08
N LEU A 120 11.01 2.45 -10.86
CA LEU A 120 10.20 1.35 -10.34
C LEU A 120 9.12 1.88 -9.39
N GLU A 121 7.86 1.64 -9.73
CA GLU A 121 6.71 1.96 -8.87
C GLU A 121 6.46 0.84 -7.85
N GLY A 122 6.03 1.21 -6.64
CA GLY A 122 5.61 0.24 -5.62
C GLY A 122 4.36 -0.54 -6.03
N ARG A 123 3.50 0.09 -6.84
CA ARG A 123 2.30 -0.52 -7.44
C ARG A 123 2.31 -0.27 -8.93
N GLU A 124 2.97 -1.15 -9.69
CA GLU A 124 3.08 -1.01 -11.15
C GLU A 124 1.93 -1.76 -11.85
N PHE A 125 1.11 -1.01 -12.57
CA PHE A 125 0.09 -1.55 -13.47
C PHE A 125 0.57 -1.41 -14.91
N ARG A 126 1.06 -2.50 -15.50
CA ARG A 126 1.47 -2.53 -16.91
C ARG A 126 0.29 -2.96 -17.76
N PRO A 127 -0.24 -2.11 -18.66
CA PRO A 127 -1.38 -2.47 -19.50
C PRO A 127 -1.03 -3.63 -20.43
N ILE A 128 -1.97 -4.55 -20.59
CA ILE A 128 -1.95 -5.64 -21.55
C ILE A 128 -2.90 -5.25 -22.69
N GLN A 129 -2.47 -5.44 -23.94
CA GLN A 129 -3.31 -5.20 -25.10
C GLN A 129 -4.60 -6.03 -24.98
N GLY A 130 -5.76 -5.38 -25.09
CA GLY A 130 -7.06 -6.00 -24.83
C GLY A 130 -7.68 -5.67 -23.47
N GLY A 131 -7.02 -4.86 -22.63
CA GLY A 131 -7.70 -4.08 -21.58
C GLY A 131 -7.46 -4.49 -20.12
N LYS A 132 -6.69 -5.56 -19.85
CA LYS A 132 -6.28 -5.95 -18.50
C LYS A 132 -4.90 -5.39 -18.15
N TYR A 133 -4.43 -5.64 -16.93
CA TYR A 133 -3.10 -5.23 -16.46
C TYR A 133 -2.31 -6.44 -15.96
N SER A 134 -1.00 -6.41 -16.17
CA SER A 134 -0.04 -7.14 -15.34
C SER A 134 0.30 -6.26 -14.15
N LEU A 135 0.15 -6.81 -12.94
CA LEU A 135 0.38 -6.10 -11.69
C LEU A 135 1.69 -6.56 -11.05
N LYS A 136 2.52 -5.60 -10.61
CA LYS A 136 3.61 -5.85 -9.68
C LYS A 136 3.45 -4.97 -8.45
N ALA A 137 3.28 -5.60 -7.30
CA ALA A 137 3.35 -4.94 -5.99
C ALA A 137 4.73 -5.21 -5.39
N ARG A 138 5.42 -4.15 -4.96
CA ARG A 138 6.80 -4.23 -4.44
C ARG A 138 6.85 -3.66 -3.03
N PHE A 139 7.58 -4.35 -2.17
CA PHE A 139 7.81 -3.94 -0.79
C PHE A 139 9.30 -3.98 -0.47
N GLU A 140 9.76 -3.11 0.42
CA GLU A 140 11.13 -3.10 0.89
C GLU A 140 11.41 -4.40 1.67
N ALA A 141 12.58 -5.01 1.40
CA ALA A 141 13.02 -6.16 2.16
C ALA A 141 13.59 -5.69 3.50
N THR A 142 13.15 -6.31 4.61
CA THR A 142 13.69 -6.02 5.94
C THR A 142 14.74 -7.05 6.34
N GLU A 143 15.87 -6.61 6.89
CA GLU A 143 16.90 -7.51 7.44
C GLU A 143 16.37 -8.25 8.68
N GLY A 144 16.66 -9.55 8.76
CA GLY A 144 16.17 -10.43 9.83
C GLY A 144 14.67 -10.76 9.76
N GLU A 145 13.95 -10.29 8.74
CA GLU A 145 12.58 -10.73 8.46
C GLU A 145 12.57 -12.20 8.04
N LYS A 146 11.61 -12.95 8.57
CA LYS A 146 11.36 -14.35 8.22
C LYS A 146 9.97 -14.48 7.61
N ILE A 147 9.86 -15.23 6.52
CA ILE A 147 8.60 -15.37 5.76
C ILE A 147 8.15 -16.82 5.80
N TYR A 148 6.87 -17.05 6.08
CA TYR A 148 6.28 -18.39 6.24
C TYR A 148 4.95 -18.50 5.48
N GLY A 149 4.45 -19.72 5.28
CA GLY A 149 3.15 -19.97 4.65
C GLY A 149 3.27 -20.15 3.14
N MET A 150 2.59 -19.31 2.35
CA MET A 150 2.55 -19.33 0.87
C MET A 150 2.03 -20.63 0.22
N GLY A 151 1.61 -21.63 0.99
CA GLY A 151 1.08 -22.90 0.50
C GLY A 151 2.09 -24.03 0.67
N GLN A 152 2.12 -24.96 -0.30
CA GLN A 152 2.99 -26.14 -0.25
C GLN A 152 4.00 -26.13 -1.41
N TYR A 153 5.29 -26.07 -1.05
CA TYR A 153 6.41 -26.13 -1.99
C TYR A 153 7.26 -27.38 -1.71
N GLN A 154 7.79 -28.00 -2.76
CA GLN A 154 8.72 -29.15 -2.65
C GLN A 154 10.14 -28.65 -2.36
N GLN A 155 10.36 -28.14 -1.15
CA GLN A 155 11.63 -27.61 -0.68
C GLN A 155 11.83 -27.86 0.82
N ALA A 156 13.07 -27.83 1.29
CA ALA A 156 13.40 -28.08 2.70
C ALA A 156 13.30 -26.84 3.61
N ASN A 157 13.05 -25.66 3.04
CA ASN A 157 13.07 -24.38 3.75
C ASN A 157 11.71 -24.07 4.38
N LEU A 158 11.69 -23.91 5.71
CA LEU A 158 10.55 -23.36 6.42
C LEU A 158 10.50 -21.83 6.32
N ASP A 159 11.63 -21.16 6.57
CA ASP A 159 11.78 -19.73 6.31
C ASP A 159 12.03 -19.52 4.81
N LEU A 160 11.10 -18.80 4.19
CA LEU A 160 11.02 -18.55 2.75
C LEU A 160 11.74 -17.27 2.32
N LYS A 161 12.35 -16.54 3.25
CA LYS A 161 13.15 -15.35 2.91
C LYS A 161 14.38 -15.76 2.07
N GLY A 162 14.65 -15.04 0.98
CA GLY A 162 15.77 -15.26 0.06
C GLY A 162 16.18 -14.02 -0.70
#